data_AF-A0A1Z9Z1D5-F1
#
_entry.id   AF-A0A1Z9Z1D5-F1
#
_cell.length_a   1.000
_cell.length_b   1.000
_cell.length_c   1.000
_cell.angle_alpha   90.00
_cell.angle_beta   90.00
_cell.angle_gamma   90.00
#
_symmetry.space_group_name_H-M   'P 1'
#
loop_
_entity.id
_entity.type
_entity.pdbx_description
1 polymer ?
#
loop_
_entity_poly.entity_id
_entity_poly.type
_entity_poly.pdbx_seq_one_letter_code
_entity_poly.pdbx_strand_id
1 'polypeptide(L)'
;MNLKARLIRQLININNRINSGQYITKVKREDLFATKFLNQNGYNSGLDQDRWNYFSVIKMNNTYLEMSDPSYATRGFGNMLIAYCLLVWASFIAYFFWESILSYSIYGSRVITGFLYASILCSLFFVLAPLCLGFSFDNYHYTHYPIRFNRKNRKVYFMDKGGQFYSESWEKVLFYITKEGSERWDDMSASYELRAAIVDEQGLIQHIAGIGAPVPKEFLVEAQFRMITTYMNIGPELLYPEYKEDMEYNETELMARVTFCNDIDGKKESPAFSRYRVNMRNYGGRLWHLVSWIGLRVPLLMIGRIIGMKTCTVPVWPEWIEAENKIAKNDKYIVDASINEYYHYNVWKRKVEVIKKFPNGEPL
;
A
#
# COMPACT_ATOMS: atom_id res chain seq x y z
N MET A 1 -20.12 2.01 -30.89
CA MET A 1 -20.07 0.99 -29.81
C MET A 1 -21.07 1.39 -28.73
N ASN A 2 -22.12 0.58 -28.51
CA ASN A 2 -23.30 0.95 -27.72
C ASN A 2 -22.93 1.19 -26.23
N LEU A 3 -23.52 2.20 -25.57
CA LEU A 3 -23.18 2.62 -24.20
C LEU A 3 -23.23 1.44 -23.20
N LYS A 4 -24.17 0.52 -23.42
CA LYS A 4 -24.34 -0.73 -22.67
C LYS A 4 -23.13 -1.67 -22.80
N ALA A 5 -22.54 -1.80 -23.99
CA ALA A 5 -21.33 -2.60 -24.21
C ALA A 5 -20.08 -1.97 -23.55
N ARG A 6 -20.05 -0.63 -23.46
CA ARG A 6 -18.96 0.10 -22.78
C ARG A 6 -19.05 -0.05 -21.26
N LEU A 7 -20.26 0.02 -20.69
CA LEU A 7 -20.55 -0.24 -19.28
C LEU A 7 -20.29 -1.70 -18.89
N ILE A 8 -20.69 -2.66 -19.74
CA ILE A 8 -20.40 -4.08 -19.52
C ILE A 8 -18.89 -4.35 -19.56
N ARG A 9 -18.14 -3.76 -20.51
CA ARG A 9 -16.66 -3.85 -20.49
C ARG A 9 -16.04 -3.20 -19.25
N GLN A 10 -16.59 -2.09 -18.77
CA GLN A 10 -16.09 -1.46 -17.54
C GLN A 10 -16.40 -2.30 -16.30
N LEU A 11 -17.58 -2.91 -16.21
CA LEU A 11 -17.95 -3.82 -15.13
C LEU A 11 -17.13 -5.13 -15.17
N ILE A 12 -16.88 -5.67 -16.36
CA ILE A 12 -15.96 -6.82 -16.54
C ILE A 12 -14.53 -6.43 -16.16
N ASN A 13 -14.07 -5.23 -16.54
CA ASN A 13 -12.76 -4.73 -16.11
C ASN A 13 -12.70 -4.46 -14.60
N ILE A 14 -13.79 -4.04 -13.95
CA ILE A 14 -13.86 -3.90 -12.50
C ILE A 14 -13.84 -5.28 -11.84
N ASN A 15 -14.56 -6.26 -12.36
CA ASN A 15 -14.54 -7.63 -11.85
C ASN A 15 -13.16 -8.31 -12.05
N ASN A 16 -12.49 -8.04 -13.17
CA ASN A 16 -11.10 -8.45 -13.42
C ASN A 16 -10.09 -7.69 -12.55
N ARG A 17 -10.38 -6.43 -12.18
CA ARG A 17 -9.57 -5.66 -11.21
C ARG A 17 -9.74 -6.16 -9.78
N ILE A 18 -10.95 -6.60 -9.41
CA ILE A 18 -11.29 -7.16 -8.09
C ILE A 18 -10.72 -8.58 -7.94
N ASN A 19 -10.69 -9.37 -9.01
CA ASN A 19 -10.17 -10.74 -9.03
C ASN A 19 -8.70 -10.87 -9.49
N SER A 20 -7.95 -9.78 -9.62
CA SER A 20 -6.55 -9.76 -10.09
C SER A 20 -5.53 -10.43 -9.13
N GLY A 21 -5.99 -11.15 -8.11
CA GLY A 21 -5.16 -11.89 -7.17
C GLY A 21 -5.38 -13.40 -7.18
N GLN A 22 -6.12 -13.92 -8.14
CA GLN A 22 -6.08 -15.33 -8.49
C GLN A 22 -5.91 -15.42 -10.00
N TYR A 23 -5.11 -16.38 -10.43
CA TYR A 23 -4.98 -17.02 -11.73
C TYR A 23 -3.53 -17.02 -12.18
N ILE A 24 -3.05 -18.25 -12.38
CA ILE A 24 -2.10 -18.60 -13.42
C ILE A 24 -2.70 -18.08 -14.74
N THR A 25 -2.52 -16.79 -15.00
CA THR A 25 -2.93 -16.18 -16.25
C THR A 25 -1.89 -16.60 -17.27
N LYS A 26 -2.19 -17.63 -18.07
CA LYS A 26 -1.47 -17.99 -19.31
C LYS A 26 -1.58 -16.85 -20.33
N VAL A 27 -1.06 -15.71 -19.95
CA VAL A 27 -1.03 -14.43 -20.64
C VAL A 27 0.40 -14.28 -21.09
N LYS A 28 0.58 -13.95 -22.37
CA LYS A 28 1.91 -13.74 -22.91
C LYS A 28 2.47 -12.44 -22.39
N ARG A 29 3.79 -12.33 -22.36
CA ARG A 29 4.49 -11.09 -21.97
C ARG A 29 3.99 -9.84 -22.70
N GLU A 30 3.66 -9.96 -23.98
CA GLU A 30 3.17 -8.87 -24.85
C GLU A 30 1.78 -8.33 -24.45
N ASP A 31 1.00 -9.13 -23.71
CA ASP A 31 -0.34 -8.79 -23.26
C ASP A 31 -0.34 -8.12 -21.86
N LEU A 32 0.83 -7.99 -21.23
CA LEU A 32 0.97 -7.24 -19.99
C LEU A 32 0.71 -5.76 -20.26
N PHE A 33 -0.14 -5.14 -19.42
CA PHE A 33 -0.34 -3.69 -19.39
C PHE A 33 0.86 -2.96 -18.76
N ALA A 34 2.06 -3.21 -19.28
CA ALA A 34 3.30 -2.57 -18.87
C ALA A 34 3.48 -1.24 -19.58
N THR A 35 3.76 -0.18 -18.84
CA THR A 35 4.27 1.07 -19.44
C THR A 35 5.74 0.94 -19.79
N LYS A 36 6.50 0.22 -18.96
CA LYS A 36 7.95 0.07 -19.09
C LYS A 36 8.43 -1.24 -18.47
N PHE A 37 9.27 -1.98 -19.19
CA PHE A 37 10.00 -3.11 -18.63
C PHE A 37 11.32 -2.63 -18.01
N LEU A 38 11.67 -3.20 -16.86
CA LEU A 38 12.85 -2.80 -16.10
C LEU A 38 13.96 -3.85 -16.21
N ASN A 39 15.19 -3.38 -16.37
CA ASN A 39 16.37 -4.23 -16.47
C ASN A 39 17.11 -4.28 -15.14
N GLN A 40 17.35 -5.48 -14.64
CA GLN A 40 18.07 -5.76 -13.40
C GLN A 40 19.56 -5.41 -13.47
N ASN A 41 20.13 -5.31 -14.67
CA ASN A 41 21.54 -4.98 -14.93
C ASN A 41 21.78 -3.46 -15.04
N GLY A 42 20.74 -2.63 -14.94
CA GLY A 42 20.80 -1.20 -15.25
C GLY A 42 21.56 -0.36 -14.23
N TYR A 43 22.89 -0.28 -14.36
CA TYR A 43 23.68 0.87 -13.90
C TYR A 43 23.60 2.00 -14.94
N ASN A 44 22.49 2.74 -14.99
CA ASN A 44 22.44 3.99 -15.75
C ASN A 44 22.11 5.17 -14.83
N SER A 45 23.16 5.93 -14.52
CA SER A 45 23.31 7.00 -13.54
C SER A 45 22.65 8.34 -13.90
N GLY A 46 21.43 8.31 -14.47
CA GLY A 46 20.79 9.52 -15.02
C GLY A 46 19.35 9.76 -14.61
N LEU A 47 18.96 9.53 -13.36
CA LEU A 47 17.65 9.98 -12.85
C LEU A 47 17.85 10.81 -11.59
N ASP A 48 17.30 12.02 -11.65
CA ASP A 48 17.30 13.02 -10.61
C ASP A 48 16.78 12.45 -9.28
N GLN A 49 17.48 12.76 -8.20
CA GLN A 49 17.62 11.94 -6.99
C GLN A 49 16.49 12.14 -5.96
N ASP A 50 15.24 12.10 -6.37
CA ASP A 50 14.11 12.29 -5.44
C ASP A 50 13.44 10.97 -5.03
N ARG A 51 13.64 10.61 -3.75
CA ARG A 51 12.84 9.69 -2.90
C ARG A 51 12.85 8.20 -3.27
N TRP A 52 13.79 7.43 -2.71
CA TRP A 52 13.99 6.02 -3.08
C TRP A 52 13.29 4.98 -2.18
N ASN A 53 12.71 5.35 -1.05
CA ASN A 53 12.05 4.41 -0.15
C ASN A 53 10.60 4.83 0.18
N TYR A 54 9.63 4.40 -0.64
CA TYR A 54 8.20 4.60 -0.42
C TYR A 54 7.62 3.86 0.80
N PHE A 55 8.34 3.82 1.92
CA PHE A 55 7.88 3.25 3.19
C PHE A 55 7.30 1.85 2.98
N SER A 56 8.03 1.07 2.19
CA SER A 56 7.67 -0.28 1.75
C SER A 56 8.64 -1.32 2.32
N VAL A 57 9.83 -0.90 2.76
CA VAL A 57 10.80 -1.78 3.42
C VAL A 57 10.25 -2.18 4.77
N ILE A 58 10.27 -3.48 5.06
CA ILE A 58 9.94 -4.04 6.38
C ILE A 58 11.23 -4.26 7.15
N LYS A 59 12.21 -4.90 6.49
CA LYS A 59 13.49 -5.26 7.06
C LYS A 59 14.56 -5.38 5.99
N MET A 60 15.79 -5.02 6.32
CA MET A 60 16.95 -5.24 5.47
C MET A 60 18.08 -5.78 6.33
N ASN A 61 18.88 -6.67 5.75
CA ASN A 61 20.11 -7.18 6.34
C ASN A 61 21.08 -7.59 5.21
N ASN A 62 22.20 -8.22 5.50
CA ASN A 62 23.15 -8.66 4.47
C ASN A 62 22.65 -9.86 3.65
N THR A 63 21.68 -10.63 4.14
CA THR A 63 21.13 -11.80 3.45
C THR A 63 19.92 -11.45 2.58
N TYR A 64 18.94 -10.76 3.14
CA TYR A 64 17.73 -10.37 2.43
C TYR A 64 17.25 -8.93 2.69
N LEU A 65 16.48 -8.43 1.72
CA LEU A 65 15.64 -7.25 1.80
C LEU A 65 14.19 -7.69 1.71
N GLU A 66 13.38 -7.30 2.70
CA GLU A 66 11.96 -7.61 2.75
C GLU A 66 11.11 -6.34 2.59
N MET A 67 10.10 -6.44 1.73
CA MET A 67 9.22 -5.34 1.38
C MET A 67 7.75 -5.77 1.41
N SER A 68 6.86 -4.83 1.70
CA SER A 68 5.41 -5.00 1.61
C SER A 68 4.91 -4.82 0.18
N ASP A 69 3.77 -5.41 -0.16
CA ASP A 69 3.06 -5.20 -1.42
C ASP A 69 2.20 -3.91 -1.43
N PRO A 70 1.60 -3.54 -2.58
CA PRO A 70 0.70 -2.39 -2.71
C PRO A 70 -0.51 -2.40 -1.78
N SER A 71 -1.07 -3.57 -1.47
CA SER A 71 -2.27 -3.69 -0.64
C SER A 71 -2.05 -3.18 0.77
N TYR A 72 -0.84 -3.38 1.33
CA TYR A 72 -0.49 -2.84 2.63
C TYR A 72 -0.69 -1.33 2.72
N ALA A 73 -0.34 -0.61 1.64
CA ALA A 73 -0.44 0.83 1.58
C ALA A 73 -1.89 1.34 1.38
N THR A 74 -2.78 0.51 0.84
CA THR A 74 -4.19 0.87 0.57
C THR A 74 -5.17 0.35 1.62
N ARG A 75 -4.72 -0.49 2.58
CA ARG A 75 -5.57 -1.01 3.65
C ARG A 75 -6.34 0.09 4.39
N GLY A 76 -7.63 -0.15 4.55
CA GLY A 76 -8.59 0.70 5.26
C GLY A 76 -9.50 1.50 4.34
N PHE A 77 -9.26 1.50 3.03
CA PHE A 77 -10.06 2.24 2.06
C PHE A 77 -11.50 1.70 1.91
N GLY A 78 -11.68 0.39 1.84
CA GLY A 78 -13.00 -0.25 1.85
C GLY A 78 -13.76 0.00 3.14
N ASN A 79 -13.07 -0.09 4.29
CA ASN A 79 -13.67 0.26 5.59
C ASN A 79 -14.04 1.75 5.70
N MET A 80 -13.25 2.65 5.11
CA MET A 80 -13.58 4.07 5.02
C MET A 80 -14.86 4.30 4.21
N LEU A 81 -15.02 3.61 3.07
CA LEU A 81 -16.24 3.70 2.24
C LEU A 81 -17.46 3.19 3.00
N ILE A 82 -17.35 2.07 3.72
CA ILE A 82 -18.41 1.58 4.61
C ILE A 82 -18.78 2.67 5.61
N ALA A 83 -17.80 3.25 6.31
CA ALA A 83 -18.05 4.26 7.32
C ALA A 83 -18.73 5.50 6.73
N TYR A 84 -18.34 5.93 5.53
CA TYR A 84 -18.99 7.03 4.82
C TYR A 84 -20.45 6.71 4.48
N CYS A 85 -20.73 5.52 3.95
CA CYS A 85 -22.09 5.07 3.65
C CYS A 85 -22.96 5.01 4.93
N LEU A 86 -22.41 4.52 6.04
CA LEU A 86 -23.09 4.49 7.33
C LEU A 86 -23.38 5.89 7.87
N LEU A 87 -22.46 6.85 7.71
CA LEU A 87 -22.68 8.24 8.12
C LEU A 87 -23.79 8.91 7.30
N VAL A 88 -23.77 8.73 5.98
CA VAL A 88 -24.83 9.27 5.10
C VAL A 88 -26.18 8.65 5.45
N TRP A 89 -26.21 7.34 5.68
CA TRP A 89 -27.42 6.63 6.09
C TRP A 89 -27.93 7.09 7.47
N ALA A 90 -27.05 7.26 8.46
CA ALA A 90 -27.42 7.78 9.77
C ALA A 90 -27.95 9.22 9.70
N SER A 91 -27.34 10.06 8.85
CA SER A 91 -27.77 11.45 8.63
C SER A 91 -29.14 11.51 7.96
N PHE A 92 -29.39 10.63 6.99
CA PHE A 92 -30.68 10.46 6.36
C PHE A 92 -31.73 10.05 7.39
N ILE A 93 -31.49 9.02 8.21
CA ILE A 93 -32.42 8.61 9.27
C ILE A 93 -32.70 9.75 10.24
N ALA A 94 -31.67 10.47 10.69
CA ALA A 94 -31.82 11.58 11.61
C ALA A 94 -32.68 12.72 11.03
N TYR A 95 -32.46 13.09 9.77
CA TYR A 95 -33.26 14.09 9.07
C TYR A 95 -34.72 13.68 8.98
N PHE A 96 -35.00 12.46 8.52
CA PHE A 96 -36.38 11.96 8.41
C PHE A 96 -37.06 11.80 9.76
N PHE A 97 -36.33 11.38 10.78
CA PHE A 97 -36.84 11.33 12.15
C PHE A 97 -37.21 12.72 12.67
N TRP A 98 -36.36 13.72 12.40
CA TRP A 98 -36.65 15.11 12.74
C TRP A 98 -37.89 15.65 12.02
N GLU A 99 -38.00 15.46 10.71
CA GLU A 99 -39.18 15.85 9.92
C GLU A 99 -40.47 15.13 10.38
N SER A 100 -40.34 13.87 10.81
CA SER A 100 -41.46 13.11 11.38
C SER A 100 -42.02 13.77 12.63
N ILE A 101 -41.15 14.26 13.52
CA ILE A 101 -41.55 14.95 14.75
C ILE A 101 -42.30 16.25 14.40
N LEU A 102 -41.79 17.03 13.46
CA LEU A 102 -42.40 18.30 13.05
C LEU A 102 -43.74 18.11 12.34
N SER A 103 -43.87 17.06 11.51
CA SER A 103 -45.03 16.83 10.65
C SER A 103 -46.12 15.98 11.32
N TYR A 104 -45.86 15.41 12.49
CA TYR A 104 -46.75 14.46 13.17
C TYR A 104 -48.13 15.05 13.46
N SER A 105 -48.16 16.30 13.93
CA SER A 105 -49.40 17.00 14.28
C SER A 105 -50.32 17.29 13.08
N ILE A 106 -49.75 17.32 11.86
CA ILE A 106 -50.46 17.70 10.64
C ILE A 106 -50.95 16.48 9.86
N TYR A 107 -50.13 15.43 9.76
CA TYR A 107 -50.38 14.31 8.84
C TYR A 107 -50.58 12.95 9.53
N GLY A 108 -50.44 12.89 10.85
CA GLY A 108 -50.69 11.69 11.65
C GLY A 108 -49.79 10.49 11.30
N SER A 109 -50.27 9.28 11.60
CA SER A 109 -49.47 8.04 11.53
C SER A 109 -49.05 7.60 10.12
N ARG A 110 -49.70 8.10 9.05
CA ARG A 110 -49.37 7.73 7.66
C ARG A 110 -47.98 8.18 7.24
N VAL A 111 -47.52 9.32 7.77
CA VAL A 111 -46.19 9.86 7.51
C VAL A 111 -45.10 8.98 8.16
N ILE A 112 -45.32 8.54 9.40
CA ILE A 112 -44.43 7.61 10.10
C ILE A 112 -44.30 6.29 9.33
N THR A 113 -45.41 5.71 8.88
CA THR A 113 -45.39 4.44 8.13
C THR A 113 -44.64 4.57 6.80
N GLY A 114 -44.87 5.65 6.04
CA GLY A 114 -44.12 5.93 4.81
C GLY A 114 -42.61 6.03 5.03
N PHE A 115 -42.21 6.65 6.15
CA PHE A 115 -40.80 6.78 6.52
C PHE A 115 -40.16 5.46 6.97
N LEU A 116 -40.89 4.60 7.68
CA LEU A 116 -40.41 3.26 8.01
C LEU A 116 -40.13 2.46 6.73
N TYR A 117 -41.01 2.51 5.73
CA TYR A 117 -40.75 1.85 4.46
C TYR A 117 -39.56 2.45 3.69
N ALA A 118 -39.47 3.78 3.61
CA ALA A 118 -38.36 4.46 2.94
C ALA A 118 -37.01 4.16 3.62
N SER A 119 -36.96 4.16 4.95
CA SER A 119 -35.75 3.85 5.73
C SER A 119 -35.33 2.38 5.57
N ILE A 120 -36.26 1.41 5.56
CA ILE A 120 -35.95 0.00 5.29
C ILE A 120 -35.35 -0.15 3.88
N LEU A 121 -35.97 0.43 2.85
CA LEU A 121 -35.48 0.36 1.48
C LEU A 121 -34.10 1.02 1.31
N CYS A 122 -33.89 2.19 1.93
CA CYS A 122 -32.58 2.85 1.94
C CYS A 122 -31.53 2.03 2.71
N SER A 123 -31.90 1.32 3.78
CA SER A 123 -30.97 0.48 4.55
C SER A 123 -30.44 -0.69 3.72
N LEU A 124 -31.29 -1.31 2.89
CA LEU A 124 -30.86 -2.38 1.99
C LEU A 124 -29.79 -1.90 0.99
N PHE A 125 -29.87 -0.64 0.54
CA PHE A 125 -28.94 -0.08 -0.45
C PHE A 125 -27.67 0.55 0.17
N PHE A 126 -27.81 1.31 1.26
CA PHE A 126 -26.71 2.09 1.85
C PHE A 126 -25.95 1.35 2.97
N VAL A 127 -26.49 0.23 3.48
CA VAL A 127 -25.84 -0.54 4.54
C VAL A 127 -25.37 -1.89 4.02
N LEU A 128 -26.27 -2.72 3.48
CA LEU A 128 -25.91 -4.09 3.10
C LEU A 128 -24.91 -4.15 1.94
N ALA A 129 -25.12 -3.38 0.87
CA ALA A 129 -24.21 -3.42 -0.28
C ALA A 129 -22.78 -2.92 0.04
N PRO A 130 -22.60 -1.78 0.73
CA PRO A 130 -21.27 -1.34 1.16
C PRO A 130 -20.62 -2.27 2.18
N LEU A 131 -21.39 -2.84 3.12
CA LEU A 131 -20.84 -3.81 4.07
C LEU A 131 -20.30 -5.05 3.34
N CYS A 132 -21.08 -5.66 2.45
CA CYS A 132 -20.65 -6.83 1.69
C CYS A 132 -19.40 -6.52 0.83
N LEU A 133 -19.35 -5.34 0.20
CA LEU A 133 -18.22 -4.94 -0.64
C LEU A 133 -16.98 -4.59 0.20
N GLY A 134 -17.09 -3.69 1.17
CA GLY A 134 -15.94 -3.22 1.95
C GLY A 134 -15.34 -4.28 2.87
N PHE A 135 -16.14 -5.20 3.42
CA PHE A 135 -15.61 -6.36 4.15
C PHE A 135 -14.71 -7.21 3.26
N SER A 136 -15.14 -7.44 2.02
CA SER A 136 -14.41 -8.22 1.03
C SER A 136 -13.13 -7.54 0.52
N PHE A 137 -12.96 -6.23 0.69
CA PHE A 137 -11.75 -5.52 0.25
C PHE A 137 -10.64 -5.48 1.32
N ASP A 138 -11.00 -5.22 2.57
CA ASP A 138 -10.03 -4.84 3.60
C ASP A 138 -9.88 -5.82 4.75
N ASN A 139 -10.87 -6.68 5.00
CA ASN A 139 -10.94 -7.47 6.23
C ASN A 139 -10.73 -8.95 5.92
N TYR A 140 -10.27 -9.71 6.91
CA TYR A 140 -10.06 -11.17 6.81
C TYR A 140 -9.08 -11.60 5.72
N HIS A 141 -8.15 -10.71 5.36
CA HIS A 141 -7.01 -10.99 4.49
C HIS A 141 -5.72 -11.01 5.31
N TYR A 142 -4.57 -11.09 4.66
CA TYR A 142 -3.30 -10.77 5.30
C TYR A 142 -3.10 -9.25 5.42
N THR A 143 -2.41 -8.82 6.48
CA THR A 143 -2.09 -7.40 6.72
C THR A 143 -1.30 -6.81 5.55
N HIS A 144 -0.43 -7.63 4.96
CA HIS A 144 0.36 -7.38 3.76
C HIS A 144 0.78 -8.72 3.15
N TYR A 145 1.27 -8.69 1.93
CA TYR A 145 1.86 -9.83 1.23
C TYR A 145 3.35 -9.55 1.05
N PRO A 146 4.22 -10.13 1.88
CA PRO A 146 5.63 -9.77 1.87
C PRO A 146 6.33 -10.33 0.63
N ILE A 147 7.31 -9.57 0.14
CA ILE A 147 8.24 -9.95 -0.92
C ILE A 147 9.64 -9.90 -0.34
N ARG A 148 10.37 -11.00 -0.45
CA ARG A 148 11.74 -11.12 0.08
C ARG A 148 12.73 -11.32 -1.05
N PHE A 149 13.71 -10.43 -1.13
CA PHE A 149 14.81 -10.47 -2.08
C PHE A 149 16.04 -11.00 -1.37
N ASN A 150 16.49 -12.21 -1.69
CA ASN A 150 17.69 -12.79 -1.10
C ASN A 150 18.85 -12.65 -2.06
N ARG A 151 19.82 -11.82 -1.66
CA ARG A 151 20.97 -11.50 -2.51
C ARG A 151 22.03 -12.60 -2.52
N LYS A 152 22.09 -13.44 -1.48
CA LYS A 152 23.11 -14.48 -1.34
C LYS A 152 22.84 -15.67 -2.26
N ASN A 153 21.58 -16.10 -2.33
CA ASN A 153 21.17 -17.19 -3.21
C ASN A 153 20.54 -16.71 -4.54
N ARG A 154 20.45 -15.40 -4.74
CA ARG A 154 19.88 -14.76 -5.94
C ARG A 154 18.45 -15.21 -6.24
N LYS A 155 17.61 -15.36 -5.21
CA LYS A 155 16.18 -15.68 -5.35
C LYS A 155 15.29 -14.55 -4.86
N VAL A 156 14.07 -14.53 -5.38
CA VAL A 156 12.96 -13.70 -4.89
C VAL A 156 11.83 -14.61 -4.44
N TYR A 157 11.30 -14.33 -3.25
CA TYR A 157 10.17 -15.05 -2.67
C TYR A 157 8.96 -14.14 -2.62
N PHE A 158 7.81 -14.68 -3.01
CA PHE A 158 6.54 -13.97 -3.07
C PHE A 158 5.49 -14.73 -2.25
N MET A 159 4.59 -13.99 -1.62
CA MET A 159 3.36 -14.51 -1.07
C MET A 159 2.19 -14.00 -1.91
N ASP A 160 1.32 -14.90 -2.36
CA ASP A 160 0.09 -14.55 -3.07
C ASP A 160 -1.05 -14.18 -2.10
N LYS A 161 -2.11 -13.56 -2.64
CA LYS A 161 -3.33 -13.25 -1.90
C LYS A 161 -4.01 -14.47 -1.27
N GLY A 162 -3.86 -15.65 -1.88
CA GLY A 162 -4.32 -16.92 -1.32
C GLY A 162 -3.45 -17.45 -0.17
N GLY A 163 -2.32 -16.82 0.14
CA GLY A 163 -1.35 -17.28 1.13
C GLY A 163 -0.42 -18.39 0.64
N GLN A 164 -0.38 -18.63 -0.67
CA GLN A 164 0.61 -19.53 -1.29
C GLN A 164 1.94 -18.81 -1.48
N PHE A 165 3.03 -19.56 -1.38
CA PHE A 165 4.39 -19.05 -1.52
C PHE A 165 5.02 -19.49 -2.82
N TYR A 166 5.69 -18.56 -3.50
CA TYR A 166 6.41 -18.78 -4.74
C TYR A 166 7.85 -18.34 -4.58
N SER A 167 8.76 -18.98 -5.29
CA SER A 167 10.16 -18.56 -5.36
C SER A 167 10.67 -18.68 -6.79
N GLU A 168 11.47 -17.72 -7.23
CA GLU A 168 12.12 -17.76 -8.53
C GLU A 168 13.52 -17.14 -8.45
N SER A 169 14.40 -17.54 -9.36
CA SER A 169 15.70 -16.92 -9.55
C SER A 169 15.52 -15.45 -9.95
N TRP A 170 16.24 -14.54 -9.30
CA TRP A 170 16.17 -13.10 -9.55
C TRP A 170 16.28 -12.80 -11.04
N GLU A 171 17.23 -13.41 -11.74
CA GLU A 171 17.54 -13.27 -13.16
C GLU A 171 16.38 -13.69 -14.09
N LYS A 172 15.48 -14.53 -13.60
CA LYS A 172 14.30 -15.01 -14.35
C LYS A 172 13.04 -14.21 -14.05
N VAL A 173 13.03 -13.39 -13.00
CA VAL A 173 11.87 -12.56 -12.64
C VAL A 173 11.75 -11.36 -13.60
N LEU A 174 10.60 -11.21 -14.23
CA LEU A 174 10.32 -10.09 -15.10
C LEU A 174 9.79 -8.90 -14.29
N PHE A 175 10.54 -7.81 -14.21
CA PHE A 175 10.10 -6.57 -13.56
C PHE A 175 9.56 -5.56 -14.57
N TYR A 176 8.46 -4.91 -14.21
CA TYR A 176 7.82 -3.92 -15.07
C TYR A 176 7.01 -2.91 -14.25
N ILE A 177 6.80 -1.74 -14.86
CA ILE A 177 5.96 -0.68 -14.31
C ILE A 177 4.58 -0.78 -14.94
N THR A 178 3.55 -0.62 -14.12
CA THR A 178 2.18 -0.44 -14.57
C THR A 178 1.67 0.93 -14.16
N LYS A 179 0.82 1.54 -14.99
CA LYS A 179 0.09 2.77 -14.68
C LYS A 179 -1.38 2.42 -14.45
N GLU A 180 -1.84 2.65 -13.23
CA GLU A 180 -3.26 2.63 -12.88
C GLU A 180 -3.80 4.07 -12.85
N GLY A 181 -5.08 4.25 -13.20
CA GLY A 181 -5.71 5.55 -13.36
C GLY A 181 -6.29 5.76 -14.76
N SER A 182 -7.07 6.82 -14.96
CA SER A 182 -7.69 7.08 -16.27
C SER A 182 -6.80 7.99 -17.11
N GLU A 183 -6.72 7.73 -18.42
CA GLU A 183 -6.06 8.64 -19.39
C GLU A 183 -6.71 10.04 -19.47
N ARG A 184 -7.96 10.17 -19.00
CA ARG A 184 -8.80 11.37 -19.16
C ARG A 184 -8.59 12.45 -18.12
N TRP A 185 -8.05 12.09 -16.96
CA TRP A 185 -7.79 13.00 -15.87
C TRP A 185 -6.28 12.98 -15.70
N ASP A 186 -5.67 14.07 -16.13
CA ASP A 186 -4.31 14.55 -15.86
C ASP A 186 -3.60 13.88 -14.66
N ASP A 187 -2.27 13.77 -14.76
CA ASP A 187 -1.33 12.99 -13.90
C ASP A 187 -1.57 13.01 -12.38
N MET A 188 -2.42 13.88 -11.86
CA MET A 188 -2.90 13.89 -10.47
C MET A 188 -3.64 12.62 -10.02
N SER A 189 -4.25 11.84 -10.93
CA SER A 189 -4.98 10.61 -10.58
C SER A 189 -4.24 9.31 -10.93
N ALA A 190 -3.10 9.42 -11.63
CA ALA A 190 -2.31 8.27 -12.01
C ALA A 190 -1.52 7.73 -10.80
N SER A 191 -1.51 6.40 -10.66
CA SER A 191 -0.62 5.70 -9.75
C SER A 191 0.20 4.67 -10.52
N TYR A 192 1.51 4.75 -10.36
CA TYR A 192 2.47 3.82 -10.91
C TYR A 192 2.81 2.77 -9.87
N GLU A 193 2.93 1.52 -10.31
CA GLU A 193 3.24 0.38 -9.45
C GLU A 193 4.39 -0.44 -10.05
N LEU A 194 5.33 -0.85 -9.19
CA LEU A 194 6.31 -1.87 -9.52
C LEU A 194 5.63 -3.25 -9.46
N ARG A 195 5.75 -4.03 -10.52
CA ARG A 195 5.29 -5.42 -10.55
C ARG A 195 6.41 -6.37 -10.95
N ALA A 196 6.34 -7.57 -10.41
CA ALA A 196 7.16 -8.71 -10.77
C ALA A 196 6.27 -9.80 -11.33
N ALA A 197 6.69 -10.42 -12.42
CA ALA A 197 6.05 -11.59 -13.00
C ALA A 197 7.03 -12.77 -13.05
N ILE A 198 6.54 -13.93 -12.65
CA ILE A 198 7.21 -15.23 -12.88
C ILE A 198 6.72 -15.75 -14.21
N VAL A 199 7.65 -16.05 -15.11
CA VAL A 199 7.38 -16.51 -16.48
C VAL A 199 7.90 -17.94 -16.61
N ASP A 200 7.09 -18.82 -17.21
CA ASP A 200 7.50 -20.19 -17.49
C ASP A 200 8.44 -20.29 -18.70
N GLU A 201 8.95 -21.50 -18.95
CA GLU A 201 9.85 -21.78 -20.07
C GLU A 201 9.20 -21.52 -21.44
N GLN A 202 7.86 -21.53 -21.50
CA GLN A 202 7.08 -21.27 -22.71
C GLN A 202 6.74 -19.78 -22.89
N GLY A 203 7.19 -18.91 -21.99
CA GLY A 203 6.95 -17.47 -22.04
C GLY A 203 5.59 -17.01 -21.50
N LEU A 204 4.87 -17.88 -20.78
CA LEU A 204 3.59 -17.59 -20.16
C LEU A 204 3.77 -17.19 -18.69
N ILE A 205 2.94 -16.26 -18.24
CA ILE A 205 3.01 -15.75 -16.87
C ILE A 205 2.36 -16.74 -15.91
N GLN A 206 3.08 -17.17 -14.88
CA GLN A 206 2.54 -18.05 -13.85
C GLN A 206 2.01 -17.27 -12.65
N HIS A 207 2.68 -16.17 -12.29
CA HIS A 207 2.36 -15.39 -11.11
C HIS A 207 2.74 -13.93 -11.30
N ILE A 208 1.95 -13.01 -10.73
CA ILE A 208 2.21 -11.57 -10.72
C ILE A 208 2.12 -11.08 -9.28
N ALA A 209 3.16 -10.39 -8.82
CA ALA A 209 3.20 -9.73 -7.52
C ALA A 209 3.44 -8.23 -7.68
N GLY A 210 2.70 -7.42 -6.94
CA GLY A 210 3.01 -5.99 -6.78
C GLY A 210 4.07 -5.80 -5.70
N ILE A 211 4.96 -4.83 -5.88
CA ILE A 211 6.04 -4.53 -4.93
C ILE A 211 5.90 -3.09 -4.46
N GLY A 212 5.80 -2.91 -3.14
CA GLY A 212 5.74 -1.60 -2.51
C GLY A 212 4.46 -0.81 -2.77
N ALA A 213 4.40 0.38 -2.19
CA ALA A 213 3.24 1.26 -2.33
C ALA A 213 3.13 1.84 -3.75
N PRO A 214 1.91 2.01 -4.30
CA PRO A 214 1.71 2.77 -5.54
C PRO A 214 2.10 4.23 -5.36
N VAL A 215 2.68 4.84 -6.40
CA VAL A 215 3.27 6.19 -6.36
C VAL A 215 2.75 7.08 -7.49
N PRO A 216 2.69 8.41 -7.32
CA PRO A 216 2.06 9.28 -8.31
C PRO A 216 2.89 9.50 -9.59
N LYS A 217 4.19 9.15 -9.60
CA LYS A 217 5.08 9.41 -10.75
C LYS A 217 5.94 8.19 -11.08
N GLU A 218 6.19 7.95 -12.35
CA GLU A 218 6.94 6.78 -12.83
C GLU A 218 8.36 6.70 -12.26
N PHE A 219 9.10 7.81 -12.23
CA PHE A 219 10.50 7.84 -11.78
C PHE A 219 10.67 7.38 -10.32
N LEU A 220 9.60 7.44 -9.53
CA LEU A 220 9.57 6.98 -8.15
C LEU A 220 9.53 5.46 -8.04
N VAL A 221 8.86 4.81 -8.98
CA VAL A 221 8.91 3.34 -9.14
C VAL A 221 10.31 2.92 -9.59
N GLU A 222 10.91 3.69 -10.50
CA GLU A 222 12.29 3.43 -10.95
C GLU A 222 13.28 3.57 -9.80
N ALA A 223 13.15 4.60 -8.96
CA ALA A 223 13.97 4.78 -7.76
C ALA A 223 13.84 3.60 -6.79
N GLN A 224 12.62 3.15 -6.52
CA GLN A 224 12.38 1.95 -5.70
C GLN A 224 13.01 0.70 -6.32
N PHE A 225 12.87 0.50 -7.63
CA PHE A 225 13.48 -0.65 -8.30
C PHE A 225 15.00 -0.58 -8.24
N ARG A 226 15.60 0.61 -8.38
CA ARG A 226 17.04 0.81 -8.23
C ARG A 226 17.52 0.49 -6.81
N MET A 227 16.77 0.83 -5.76
CA MET A 227 17.09 0.39 -4.39
C MET A 227 17.19 -1.14 -4.31
N ILE A 228 16.23 -1.85 -4.92
CA ILE A 228 16.22 -3.32 -4.96
C ILE A 228 17.41 -3.86 -5.77
N THR A 229 17.72 -3.30 -6.94
CA THR A 229 18.86 -3.75 -7.76
C THR A 229 20.19 -3.45 -7.08
N THR A 230 20.35 -2.30 -6.44
CA THR A 230 21.51 -1.94 -5.61
C THR A 230 21.70 -2.96 -4.49
N TYR A 231 20.62 -3.28 -3.77
CA TYR A 231 20.65 -4.29 -2.71
C TYR A 231 21.10 -5.67 -3.25
N MET A 232 20.47 -6.10 -4.34
CA MET A 232 20.70 -7.43 -4.91
C MET A 232 22.11 -7.56 -5.47
N ASN A 233 22.60 -6.57 -6.22
CA ASN A 233 23.86 -6.64 -6.96
C ASN A 233 25.05 -6.16 -6.14
N ILE A 234 24.93 -5.05 -5.41
CA ILE A 234 26.04 -4.44 -4.65
C ILE A 234 26.03 -4.91 -3.21
N GLY A 235 24.92 -4.69 -2.51
CA GLY A 235 25.09 -4.45 -1.09
C GLY A 235 23.96 -3.78 -0.32
N PRO A 236 23.76 -4.11 0.97
CA PRO A 236 23.14 -3.17 1.90
C PRO A 236 24.06 -1.96 2.21
N GLU A 237 25.36 -2.00 1.89
CA GLU A 237 26.36 -0.98 2.26
C GLU A 237 25.91 0.46 1.93
N LEU A 238 25.47 0.69 0.69
CA LEU A 238 25.04 2.00 0.21
C LEU A 238 23.65 2.40 0.72
N LEU A 239 22.87 1.42 1.15
CA LEU A 239 21.50 1.58 1.62
C LEU A 239 21.43 1.70 3.15
N TYR A 240 22.51 1.33 3.84
CA TYR A 240 22.53 1.28 5.29
C TYR A 240 22.45 2.69 5.89
N PRO A 241 21.54 2.94 6.84
CA PRO A 241 21.44 4.22 7.53
C PRO A 241 22.58 4.36 8.55
N GLU A 242 23.82 4.60 8.08
CA GLU A 242 24.92 4.95 8.97
C GLU A 242 24.73 6.38 9.48
N TYR A 243 24.23 6.54 10.70
CA TYR A 243 24.15 7.85 11.37
C TYR A 243 25.51 8.21 11.97
N LYS A 244 26.03 9.38 11.58
CA LYS A 244 27.24 10.03 12.09
C LYS A 244 26.82 11.41 12.55
N GLU A 245 26.98 11.65 13.83
CA GLU A 245 26.56 12.88 14.52
C GLU A 245 27.19 14.14 13.90
N ASP A 246 28.41 14.00 13.38
CA ASP A 246 29.20 15.09 12.79
C ASP A 246 28.98 15.28 11.28
N MET A 247 28.07 14.53 10.64
CA MET A 247 27.79 14.69 9.21
C MET A 247 26.49 15.46 8.97
N GLU A 248 26.60 16.58 8.26
CA GLU A 248 25.44 17.26 7.68
C GLU A 248 24.97 16.45 6.46
N TYR A 249 23.92 15.66 6.65
CA TYR A 249 23.33 14.90 5.56
C TYR A 249 22.52 15.82 4.65
N ASN A 250 22.90 15.90 3.38
CA ASN A 250 22.04 16.52 2.38
C ASN A 250 20.83 15.61 2.06
N GLU A 251 19.76 16.20 1.51
CA GLU A 251 18.51 15.47 1.22
C GLU A 251 18.73 14.28 0.31
N THR A 252 19.60 14.41 -0.69
CA THR A 252 19.97 13.34 -1.62
C THR A 252 20.53 12.10 -0.92
N GLU A 253 21.47 12.29 0.01
CA GLU A 253 22.11 11.19 0.75
C GLU A 253 21.14 10.47 1.68
N LEU A 254 20.23 11.22 2.31
CA LEU A 254 19.16 10.63 3.13
C LEU A 254 18.18 9.83 2.27
N MET A 255 17.87 10.31 1.07
CA MET A 255 16.91 9.66 0.19
C MET A 255 17.45 8.37 -0.42
N ALA A 256 18.76 8.20 -0.54
CA ALA A 256 19.39 6.96 -1.04
C ALA A 256 19.40 5.82 0.00
N ARG A 257 19.28 6.13 1.29
CA ARG A 257 19.38 5.17 2.40
C ARG A 257 18.00 4.67 2.83
N VAL A 258 17.97 3.49 3.45
CA VAL A 258 16.79 3.00 4.16
C VAL A 258 16.64 3.82 5.45
N THR A 259 15.91 4.93 5.34
CA THR A 259 15.63 5.87 6.44
C THR A 259 14.32 5.58 7.17
N PHE A 260 13.59 4.54 6.77
CA PHE A 260 12.35 4.15 7.41
C PHE A 260 11.99 2.71 7.11
N CYS A 261 11.49 2.01 8.12
CA CYS A 261 10.99 0.65 8.01
C CYS A 261 9.58 0.52 8.56
N ASN A 262 8.78 -0.33 7.93
CA ASN A 262 7.43 -0.61 8.36
C ASN A 262 7.45 -1.50 9.61
N ASP A 263 6.79 -1.05 10.68
CA ASP A 263 6.72 -1.78 11.94
C ASP A 263 5.70 -2.92 11.90
N ILE A 264 5.95 -3.90 11.01
CA ILE A 264 5.05 -5.01 10.69
C ILE A 264 5.77 -6.37 10.59
N ASP A 265 7.06 -6.44 10.94
CA ASP A 265 7.82 -7.70 11.01
C ASP A 265 7.25 -8.57 12.15
N GLY A 266 6.59 -9.68 11.80
CA GLY A 266 6.00 -10.62 12.74
C GLY A 266 4.84 -10.06 13.60
N LYS A 267 4.35 -8.85 13.32
CA LYS A 267 3.29 -8.19 14.11
C LYS A 267 2.37 -7.30 13.28
N LYS A 268 1.25 -6.91 13.90
CA LYS A 268 0.34 -5.90 13.34
C LYS A 268 0.88 -4.52 13.61
N GLU A 269 0.69 -3.60 12.67
CA GLU A 269 1.04 -2.20 12.89
C GLU A 269 0.25 -1.61 14.07
N SER A 270 0.86 -0.69 14.81
CA SER A 270 0.18 -0.01 15.92
C SER A 270 -0.83 1.03 15.39
N PRO A 271 -1.89 1.36 16.16
CA PRO A 271 -2.82 2.43 15.78
C PRO A 271 -2.13 3.78 15.56
N ALA A 272 -1.06 4.07 16.31
CA ALA A 272 -0.25 5.27 16.11
C ALA A 272 0.42 5.26 14.73
N PHE A 273 0.97 4.12 14.32
CA PHE A 273 1.57 3.93 13.00
C PHE A 273 0.53 3.99 11.87
N SER A 274 -0.67 3.42 12.06
CA SER A 274 -1.79 3.57 11.11
C SER A 274 -2.13 5.03 10.87
N ARG A 275 -2.25 5.83 11.93
CA ARG A 275 -2.53 7.28 11.83
C ARG A 275 -1.41 8.00 11.09
N TYR A 276 -0.16 7.68 11.41
CA TYR A 276 1.00 8.26 10.78
C TYR A 276 1.01 7.98 9.27
N ARG A 277 0.86 6.71 8.86
CA ARG A 277 0.81 6.30 7.45
C ARG A 277 -0.32 6.95 6.66
N VAL A 278 -1.54 7.03 7.24
CA VAL A 278 -2.67 7.69 6.57
C VAL A 278 -2.38 9.16 6.32
N ASN A 279 -1.76 9.85 7.29
CA ASN A 279 -1.38 11.25 7.11
C ASN A 279 -0.27 11.42 6.06
N MET A 280 0.71 10.51 6.00
CA MET A 280 1.73 10.52 4.96
C MET A 280 1.15 10.35 3.56
N ARG A 281 0.21 9.41 3.38
CA ARG A 281 -0.38 9.08 2.07
C ARG A 281 -1.27 10.19 1.51
N ASN A 282 -1.80 11.06 2.35
CA ASN A 282 -2.60 12.22 1.90
C ASN A 282 -1.68 13.34 1.38
N TYR A 283 -0.94 13.04 0.30
CA TYR A 283 0.09 13.85 -0.37
C TYR A 283 -0.44 15.13 -1.09
N GLY A 284 -1.67 15.56 -0.85
CA GLY A 284 -2.12 16.86 -1.37
C GLY A 284 -1.57 18.02 -0.54
N GLY A 285 -1.50 19.22 -1.14
CA GLY A 285 -0.98 20.43 -0.47
C GLY A 285 -1.63 20.68 0.90
N ARG A 286 -1.10 21.61 1.70
CA ARG A 286 -1.68 21.95 3.03
C ARG A 286 -3.21 22.12 2.96
N LEU A 287 -3.69 22.77 1.90
CA LEU A 287 -5.13 22.94 1.63
C LEU A 287 -5.86 21.61 1.40
N TRP A 288 -5.30 20.70 0.61
CA TRP A 288 -5.92 19.39 0.36
C TRP A 288 -5.96 18.53 1.62
N HIS A 289 -4.92 18.61 2.46
CA HIS A 289 -4.91 17.93 3.75
C HIS A 289 -6.07 18.46 4.62
N LEU A 290 -6.20 19.78 4.78
CA LEU A 290 -7.32 20.41 5.49
C LEU A 290 -8.69 20.00 4.93
N VAL A 291 -8.89 20.06 3.62
CA VAL A 291 -10.13 19.64 2.95
C VAL A 291 -10.42 18.16 3.21
N SER A 292 -9.40 17.30 3.17
CA SER A 292 -9.56 15.87 3.43
C SER A 292 -9.88 15.55 4.90
N TRP A 293 -9.50 16.43 5.83
CA TRP A 293 -9.90 16.35 7.23
C TRP A 293 -11.34 16.83 7.44
N ILE A 294 -11.71 17.99 6.89
CA ILE A 294 -13.08 18.54 6.98
C ILE A 294 -14.09 17.60 6.32
N GLY A 295 -13.75 17.06 5.14
CA GLY A 295 -14.57 16.07 4.43
C GLY A 295 -14.55 14.67 5.03
N LEU A 296 -14.04 14.49 6.25
CA LEU A 296 -13.93 13.24 7.01
C LEU A 296 -13.15 12.09 6.33
N ARG A 297 -12.56 12.29 5.15
CA ARG A 297 -11.77 11.26 4.46
C ARG A 297 -10.61 10.75 5.31
N VAL A 298 -9.79 11.65 5.86
CA VAL A 298 -8.63 11.27 6.70
C VAL A 298 -9.07 10.53 7.97
N PRO A 299 -9.97 11.07 8.82
CA PRO A 299 -10.37 10.37 10.04
C PRO A 299 -11.05 9.03 9.78
N LEU A 300 -11.90 8.92 8.77
CA LEU A 300 -12.54 7.64 8.43
C LEU A 300 -11.54 6.62 7.87
N LEU A 301 -10.55 7.05 7.09
CA LEU A 301 -9.50 6.16 6.61
C LEU A 301 -8.59 5.68 7.75
N MET A 302 -8.30 6.54 8.73
CA MET A 302 -7.57 6.13 9.93
C MET A 302 -8.32 5.04 10.70
N ILE A 303 -9.62 5.25 10.97
CA ILE A 303 -10.46 4.28 11.66
C ILE A 303 -10.55 2.98 10.84
N GLY A 304 -10.83 3.10 9.54
CA GLY A 304 -10.98 1.96 8.64
C GLY A 304 -9.70 1.13 8.54
N ARG A 305 -8.54 1.77 8.53
CA ARG A 305 -7.24 1.08 8.56
C ARG A 305 -7.00 0.36 9.87
N ILE A 306 -7.27 1.01 11.01
CA ILE A 306 -7.13 0.37 12.33
C ILE A 306 -8.01 -0.89 12.42
N ILE A 307 -9.25 -0.81 11.91
CA ILE A 307 -10.15 -1.97 11.85
C ILE A 307 -9.56 -3.05 10.94
N GLY A 308 -9.16 -2.69 9.71
CA GLY A 308 -8.62 -3.64 8.73
C GLY A 308 -7.36 -4.36 9.24
N MET A 309 -6.44 -3.63 9.88
CA MET A 309 -5.23 -4.24 10.44
C MET A 309 -5.54 -5.15 11.62
N LYS A 310 -6.57 -4.83 12.43
CA LYS A 310 -7.02 -5.69 13.52
C LYS A 310 -7.69 -6.97 13.01
N THR A 311 -8.48 -6.90 11.95
CA THR A 311 -9.23 -8.06 11.40
C THR A 311 -8.38 -8.95 10.50
N CYS A 312 -7.30 -8.42 9.92
CA CYS A 312 -6.38 -9.17 9.07
C CYS A 312 -5.38 -10.04 9.85
N THR A 313 -4.82 -11.04 9.18
CA THR A 313 -3.81 -11.98 9.70
C THR A 313 -2.41 -11.50 9.38
N VAL A 314 -1.45 -11.66 10.29
CA VAL A 314 -0.04 -11.34 9.99
C VAL A 314 0.55 -12.48 9.15
N PRO A 315 1.20 -12.19 8.01
CA PRO A 315 1.83 -13.22 7.19
C PRO A 315 3.03 -13.83 7.94
N VAL A 316 3.24 -15.13 7.77
CA VAL A 316 4.38 -15.86 8.34
C VAL A 316 5.04 -16.66 7.23
N TRP A 317 6.34 -16.48 7.06
CA TRP A 317 7.10 -17.25 6.09
C TRP A 317 7.22 -18.72 6.53
N PRO A 318 7.10 -19.69 5.59
CA PRO A 318 7.27 -21.10 5.89
C PRO A 318 8.75 -21.43 6.18
N GLU A 319 8.98 -22.52 6.90
CA GLU A 319 10.30 -22.93 7.38
C GLU A 319 11.34 -23.07 6.26
N TRP A 320 10.94 -23.54 5.09
CA TRP A 320 11.85 -23.70 3.95
C TRP A 320 12.37 -22.35 3.41
N ILE A 321 11.56 -21.28 3.46
CA ILE A 321 11.99 -19.93 3.11
C ILE A 321 12.92 -19.41 4.21
N GLU A 322 12.54 -19.54 5.48
CA GLU A 322 13.38 -19.10 6.60
C GLU A 322 14.74 -19.81 6.63
N ALA A 323 14.79 -21.09 6.28
CA ALA A 323 16.03 -21.85 6.17
C ALA A 323 16.98 -21.30 5.10
N GLU A 324 16.46 -20.79 3.98
CA GLU A 324 17.25 -20.15 2.91
C GLU A 324 17.61 -18.69 3.23
N ASN A 325 16.97 -18.06 4.23
CA ASN A 325 17.08 -16.63 4.56
C ASN A 325 17.70 -16.37 5.95
N LYS A 326 18.59 -17.25 6.40
CA LYS A 326 19.25 -17.10 7.71
C LYS A 326 20.10 -15.83 7.77
N ILE A 327 19.89 -15.07 8.85
CA ILE A 327 20.68 -13.87 9.16
C ILE A 327 21.91 -14.31 9.96
N ALA A 328 23.08 -13.76 9.62
CA ALA A 328 24.30 -14.01 10.39
C ALA A 328 24.19 -13.37 11.79
N LYS A 329 24.67 -14.06 12.82
CA LYS A 329 24.57 -13.60 14.22
C LYS A 329 25.17 -12.20 14.46
N ASN A 330 26.20 -11.83 13.69
CA ASN A 330 26.90 -10.55 13.79
C ASN A 330 26.67 -9.66 12.57
N ASP A 331 25.50 -9.75 11.93
CA ASP A 331 25.18 -8.91 10.78
C ASP A 331 25.00 -7.45 11.20
N LYS A 332 25.96 -6.61 10.84
CA LYS A 332 25.94 -5.17 11.14
C LYS A 332 24.95 -4.38 10.28
N TYR A 333 24.34 -4.98 9.26
CA TYR A 333 23.42 -4.31 8.35
C TYR A 333 21.95 -4.57 8.67
N ILE A 334 21.64 -5.10 9.85
CA ILE A 334 20.25 -5.29 10.29
C ILE A 334 19.60 -3.91 10.43
N VAL A 335 18.56 -3.70 9.64
CA VAL A 335 17.75 -2.48 9.60
C VAL A 335 16.29 -2.92 9.67
N ASP A 336 15.60 -2.47 10.71
CA ASP A 336 14.18 -2.72 10.94
C ASP A 336 13.51 -1.46 11.52
N ALA A 337 12.28 -1.57 12.00
CA ALA A 337 11.52 -0.43 12.51
C ALA A 337 12.19 0.34 13.68
N SER A 338 13.23 -0.20 14.32
CA SER A 338 14.02 0.52 15.33
C SER A 338 14.66 1.81 14.78
N ILE A 339 14.98 1.87 13.48
CA ILE A 339 15.57 3.08 12.88
C ILE A 339 14.60 4.28 12.88
N ASN A 340 13.29 4.03 13.00
CA ASN A 340 12.27 5.07 13.00
C ASN A 340 12.38 6.01 14.21
N GLU A 341 13.18 5.66 15.23
CA GLU A 341 13.50 6.55 16.34
C GLU A 341 14.43 7.71 15.95
N TYR A 342 15.29 7.47 14.95
CA TYR A 342 16.26 8.45 14.45
C TYR A 342 15.73 9.25 13.27
N TYR A 343 14.74 8.72 12.56
CA TYR A 343 14.17 9.33 11.37
C TYR A 343 12.66 9.52 11.51
N HIS A 344 12.19 10.74 11.26
CA HIS A 344 10.77 11.05 11.23
C HIS A 344 10.42 11.80 9.94
N TYR A 345 9.47 11.26 9.19
CA TYR A 345 8.87 12.01 8.11
C TYR A 345 7.92 13.09 8.63
N ASN A 346 8.28 14.34 8.38
CA ASN A 346 7.45 15.49 8.69
C ASN A 346 6.35 15.63 7.63
N VAL A 347 5.11 15.29 8.00
CA VAL A 347 3.95 15.33 7.09
C VAL A 347 3.73 16.75 6.52
N TRP A 348 3.97 17.79 7.32
CA TRP A 348 3.72 19.19 6.92
C TRP A 348 4.79 19.74 5.97
N LYS A 349 6.05 19.35 6.17
CA LYS A 349 7.19 19.74 5.32
C LYS A 349 7.45 18.77 4.19
N ARG A 350 6.86 17.56 4.26
CA ARG A 350 7.01 16.44 3.32
C ARG A 350 8.43 15.93 3.15
N LYS A 351 9.22 16.06 4.21
CA LYS A 351 10.64 15.69 4.23
C LYS A 351 10.89 14.71 5.36
N VAL A 352 11.81 13.77 5.12
CA VAL A 352 12.40 12.97 6.19
C VAL A 352 13.32 13.91 6.97
N GLU A 353 13.07 14.02 8.27
CA GLU A 353 13.90 14.78 9.20
C GLU A 353 14.62 13.80 10.12
N VAL A 354 15.87 14.09 10.43
CA VAL A 354 16.59 13.39 11.49
C VAL A 354 16.06 13.90 12.82
N ILE A 355 15.54 12.99 13.66
CA ILE A 355 15.17 13.32 15.02
C ILE A 355 16.48 13.40 15.81
N LYS A 356 16.80 14.58 16.35
CA LYS A 356 17.91 14.76 17.29
C LYS A 356 17.62 13.99 18.57
N LYS A 357 17.88 12.68 18.59
CA LYS A 357 17.80 11.85 19.79
C LYS A 357 19.08 11.03 19.90
N PHE A 358 19.92 11.49 20.82
CA PHE A 358 21.18 10.88 21.20
C PHE A 358 20.96 9.44 21.68
N PRO A 359 21.76 8.45 21.23
CA PRO A 359 21.78 7.13 21.83
C PRO A 359 22.20 7.12 23.31
N ASN A 360 22.70 8.25 23.83
CA ASN A 360 23.40 8.31 25.13
C ASN A 360 22.64 9.04 26.25
N GLY A 361 21.37 9.45 26.06
CA GLY A 361 20.51 9.87 27.17
C GLY A 361 20.83 11.20 27.84
N GLU A 362 21.63 12.09 27.25
CA GLU A 362 21.81 13.45 27.79
C GLU A 362 20.73 14.43 27.29
N PRO A 363 20.22 15.34 28.16
CA PRO A 363 19.18 16.30 27.82
C PRO A 363 19.69 17.52 27.03
N LEU A 364 18.76 18.19 26.36
CA LEU A 364 18.93 19.39 25.51
C LEU A 364 19.71 20.54 26.16
#